data_AF-A0ABD3V8G4-F1
#
_entry.id   AF-A0ABD3V8G4-F1
#
_cell.length_a   1.000
_cell.length_b   1.000
_cell.length_c   1.000
_cell.angle_alpha   90.00
_cell.angle_beta   90.00
_cell.angle_gamma   90.00
#
_symmetry.space_group_name_H-M   'P 1'
#
loop_
_entity.id
_entity.type
_entity.pdbx_description
1 polymer ?
#
loop_
_entity_poly.entity_id
_entity_poly.type
_entity_poly.pdbx_seq_one_letter_code
_entity_poly.pdbx_strand_id
1 'polypeptide(L)'
;MIQHPTFYFDQELIIIIIIIVKHLFIGYCHINIIKRKQYLLTIKHKLDKTNNGLNFKPAIISEILFNKPMKVILDNLQSILNEETIRSIEKVVFVGGLAESHIVQMKISEAFPHWRILVPSNPFCSVLKGAVLYGQKPDIFESRISCFTYGIDTKIPFDLRKHQNGKMKVDSSRKILCKDVFHIHINSTKPFYEPLEIYQRSIRCNIFQTVSLNPVYVTEKGCKKIGSLVVEMPDHTEGTERNALVTMFYRGTELGVKGIDVATGKEFKTSIVYD
;
A
#
# COMPACT_ATOMS: atom_id res chain seq x y z
N MET A 1 30.62 -6.18 -30.02
CA MET A 1 29.19 -6.54 -29.97
C MET A 1 28.79 -6.67 -28.52
N ILE A 2 27.86 -5.82 -28.10
CA ILE A 2 27.43 -5.66 -26.71
C ILE A 2 26.68 -6.93 -26.31
N GLN A 3 27.24 -7.73 -25.40
CA GLN A 3 26.51 -8.80 -24.76
C GLN A 3 25.46 -8.17 -23.84
N HIS A 4 24.19 -8.29 -24.22
CA HIS A 4 23.08 -8.01 -23.33
C HIS A 4 23.03 -9.09 -22.25
N PRO A 5 23.10 -8.74 -20.95
CA PRO A 5 22.75 -9.69 -19.91
C PRO A 5 21.24 -9.80 -19.86
N THR A 6 20.71 -10.83 -20.53
CA THR A 6 19.33 -11.29 -20.41
C THR A 6 19.20 -11.94 -19.03
N PHE A 7 18.55 -11.28 -18.07
CA PHE A 7 18.19 -11.91 -16.81
C PHE A 7 16.97 -12.80 -17.05
N TYR A 8 17.19 -14.11 -17.15
CA TYR A 8 16.13 -15.11 -17.02
C TYR A 8 15.79 -15.22 -15.52
N PHE A 9 14.55 -14.90 -15.16
CA PHE A 9 14.02 -15.06 -13.81
C PHE A 9 13.26 -16.39 -13.76
N ASP A 10 13.88 -17.39 -13.13
CA ASP A 10 13.28 -18.70 -12.89
C ASP A 10 12.29 -18.67 -11.71
N GLN A 11 11.32 -19.57 -11.74
CA GLN A 11 10.03 -19.64 -11.00
C GLN A 11 10.06 -19.73 -9.46
N GLU A 12 11.01 -19.12 -8.76
CA GLU A 12 10.95 -19.01 -7.29
C GLU A 12 10.39 -17.63 -6.89
N LEU A 13 9.45 -17.58 -5.95
CA LEU A 13 8.83 -16.35 -5.43
C LEU A 13 9.89 -15.31 -5.01
N ILE A 14 10.27 -14.41 -5.93
CA ILE A 14 11.11 -13.25 -5.61
C ILE A 14 10.19 -12.11 -5.22
N ILE A 15 9.99 -11.91 -3.92
CA ILE A 15 9.43 -10.66 -3.42
C ILE A 15 10.56 -9.62 -3.44
N ILE A 16 10.47 -8.67 -4.39
CA ILE A 16 11.33 -7.49 -4.38
C ILE A 16 10.84 -6.60 -3.24
N ILE A 17 11.47 -6.69 -2.06
CA ILE A 17 11.32 -5.67 -1.02
C ILE A 17 12.02 -4.42 -1.53
N ILE A 18 11.32 -3.60 -2.31
CA ILE A 18 11.74 -2.23 -2.55
C ILE A 18 11.54 -1.52 -1.21
N ILE A 19 12.62 -1.39 -0.44
CA ILE A 19 12.63 -0.44 0.68
C ILE A 19 12.58 0.95 0.06
N ILE A 20 11.37 1.41 -0.25
CA ILE A 20 11.13 2.80 -0.60
C ILE A 20 11.27 3.58 0.71
N VAL A 21 12.48 4.04 1.00
CA VAL A 21 12.73 5.04 2.05
C VAL A 21 12.17 6.43 1.62
N LYS A 22 11.05 6.51 0.87
CA LYS A 22 10.40 7.82 0.57
C LYS A 22 9.75 8.39 1.82
N HIS A 23 8.97 7.58 2.54
CA HIS A 23 8.14 8.11 3.62
C HIS A 23 8.92 8.49 4.87
N LEU A 24 10.13 7.95 5.05
CA LEU A 24 11.00 8.34 6.15
C LEU A 24 11.71 9.67 5.89
N PHE A 25 12.08 10.03 4.65
CA PHE A 25 12.83 11.26 4.41
C PHE A 25 11.97 12.54 4.40
N ILE A 26 10.72 12.49 3.95
CA ILE A 26 9.86 13.70 3.88
C ILE A 26 9.34 14.10 5.28
N GLY A 27 8.96 13.12 6.11
CA GLY A 27 8.63 13.36 7.52
C GLY A 27 9.85 13.72 8.38
N TYR A 28 11.03 13.15 8.07
CA TYR A 28 12.28 13.56 8.71
C TYR A 28 12.73 14.97 8.29
N CYS A 29 12.47 15.43 7.07
CA CYS A 29 12.91 16.75 6.61
C CYS A 29 12.33 17.90 7.44
N HIS A 30 11.04 17.85 7.81
CA HIS A 30 10.42 18.91 8.62
C HIS A 30 10.83 18.86 10.10
N ILE A 31 10.99 17.67 10.70
CA ILE A 31 11.43 17.51 12.09
C ILE A 31 12.96 17.79 12.24
N ASN A 32 13.76 17.58 11.18
CA ASN A 32 15.20 17.81 11.20
C ASN A 32 15.63 19.26 10.97
N ILE A 33 14.80 20.15 10.43
CA ILE A 33 15.18 21.57 10.32
C ILE A 33 15.37 22.19 11.72
N ILE A 34 14.54 21.79 12.69
CA ILE A 34 14.64 22.25 14.08
C ILE A 34 15.79 21.55 14.83
N LYS A 35 16.04 20.25 14.57
CA LYS A 35 17.21 19.52 15.13
C LYS A 35 18.56 19.84 14.48
N ARG A 36 18.58 20.47 13.29
CA ARG A 36 19.81 20.81 12.54
C ARG A 36 20.74 21.71 13.34
N LYS A 37 20.21 22.67 14.12
CA LYS A 37 21.04 23.55 14.98
C LYS A 37 21.79 22.76 16.05
N GLN A 38 21.15 21.79 16.69
CA GLN A 38 21.75 21.01 17.76
C GLN A 38 22.71 19.92 17.23
N TYR A 39 22.37 19.31 16.10
CA TYR A 39 23.21 18.31 15.42
C TYR A 39 24.47 18.92 14.77
N LEU A 40 24.37 20.12 14.18
CA LEU A 40 25.52 20.87 13.65
C LEU A 40 26.47 21.33 14.77
N LEU A 41 25.94 21.65 15.97
CA LEU A 41 26.75 21.97 17.15
C LEU A 41 27.54 20.74 17.62
N THR A 42 26.93 19.55 17.65
CA THR A 42 27.62 18.29 18.02
C THR A 42 28.70 17.88 17.01
N ILE A 43 28.49 18.16 15.72
CA ILE A 43 29.45 17.81 14.65
C ILE A 43 30.61 18.82 14.59
N LYS A 44 30.37 20.11 14.86
CA LYS A 44 31.41 21.16 14.82
C LYS A 44 32.62 20.88 15.71
N HIS A 45 32.42 20.31 16.91
CA HIS A 45 33.51 19.99 17.85
C HIS A 45 34.28 18.71 17.49
N LYS A 46 33.81 17.94 16.51
CA LYS A 46 34.41 16.66 16.14
C LYS A 46 35.00 16.66 14.72
N LEU A 47 34.82 17.73 13.95
CA LEU A 47 35.45 17.93 12.64
C LEU A 47 36.87 18.46 12.81
N ASP A 48 37.84 17.81 12.17
CA ASP A 48 39.19 18.36 12.05
C ASP A 48 39.27 19.15 10.75
N LYS A 49 39.38 20.47 10.86
CA LYS A 49 39.67 21.33 9.71
C LYS A 49 41.16 21.25 9.42
N THR A 50 41.51 20.81 8.22
CA THR A 50 42.87 20.91 7.68
C THR A 50 42.88 21.93 6.55
N ASN A 51 44.05 22.45 6.18
CA ASN A 51 44.18 23.43 5.09
C ASN A 51 43.65 22.94 3.73
N ASN A 52 43.44 21.63 3.56
CA ASN A 52 42.96 21.01 2.31
C ASN A 52 41.56 20.36 2.41
N GLY A 53 40.84 20.49 3.53
CA GLY A 53 39.47 19.95 3.61
C GLY A 53 38.95 19.66 5.02
N LEU A 54 37.71 19.16 5.06
CA LEU A 54 37.03 18.70 6.26
C LEU A 54 37.27 17.20 6.45
N ASN A 55 37.99 16.83 7.51
CA ASN A 55 38.16 15.44 7.89
C ASN A 55 37.14 15.08 8.99
N PHE A 56 36.41 13.99 8.76
CA PHE A 56 35.53 13.39 9.76
C PHE A 56 36.33 12.37 10.56
N LYS A 57 36.31 12.47 11.90
CA LYS A 57 36.89 11.44 12.75
C LYS A 57 36.18 10.10 12.50
N PRO A 58 36.91 8.97 12.45
CA PRO A 58 36.31 7.64 12.21
C PRO A 58 35.13 7.32 13.15
N ALA A 59 35.21 7.75 14.42
CA ALA A 59 34.14 7.58 15.41
C ALA A 59 32.84 8.33 15.04
N ILE A 60 32.91 9.48 14.38
CA ILE A 60 31.72 10.21 13.90
C ILE A 60 31.07 9.44 12.75
N ILE A 61 31.91 8.94 11.84
CA ILE A 61 31.44 8.16 10.70
C ILE A 61 30.73 6.92 11.23
N SER A 62 31.38 6.13 12.09
CA SER A 62 30.80 4.89 12.61
C SER A 62 29.56 5.12 13.50
N GLU A 63 29.61 6.02 14.48
CA GLU A 63 28.55 6.17 15.48
C GLU A 63 27.36 7.00 14.97
N ILE A 64 27.64 8.14 14.34
CA ILE A 64 26.63 9.14 14.00
C ILE A 64 26.10 8.95 12.58
N LEU A 65 26.99 8.68 11.61
CA LEU A 65 26.59 8.50 10.20
C LEU A 65 26.07 7.09 9.91
N PHE A 66 26.58 6.06 10.60
CA PHE A 66 26.18 4.68 10.33
C PHE A 66 25.35 4.03 11.44
N ASN A 67 25.77 3.99 12.71
CA ASN A 67 25.11 3.16 13.72
C ASN A 67 23.64 3.52 13.97
N LYS A 68 23.33 4.81 14.15
CA LYS A 68 21.96 5.24 14.42
C LYS A 68 21.01 5.04 13.21
N PRO A 69 21.36 5.47 11.97
CA PRO A 69 20.54 5.15 10.81
C PRO A 69 20.43 3.64 10.55
N MET A 70 21.51 2.89 10.76
CA MET A 70 21.50 1.43 10.58
C MET A 70 20.55 0.73 11.54
N LYS A 71 20.51 1.14 12.81
CA LYS A 71 19.53 0.58 13.75
C LYS A 71 18.10 0.74 13.25
N VAL A 72 17.74 1.92 12.75
CA VAL A 72 16.39 2.17 12.20
C VAL A 72 16.12 1.30 10.96
N ILE A 73 17.11 1.12 10.08
CA ILE A 73 16.98 0.24 8.90
C ILE A 73 16.74 -1.21 9.34
N LEU A 74 17.52 -1.72 10.29
CA LEU A 74 17.42 -3.09 10.79
C LEU A 74 16.09 -3.33 11.51
N ASP A 75 15.66 -2.40 12.38
CA ASP A 75 14.38 -2.50 13.10
C ASP A 75 13.19 -2.58 12.12
N ASN A 76 13.20 -1.75 11.06
CA ASN A 76 12.16 -1.77 10.03
C ASN A 76 12.20 -3.06 9.20
N LEU A 77 13.39 -3.52 8.81
CA LEU A 77 13.55 -4.79 8.11
C LEU A 77 13.03 -5.96 8.94
N GLN A 78 13.38 -6.01 10.23
CA GLN A 78 12.90 -7.05 11.13
C GLN A 78 11.37 -7.04 11.23
N SER A 79 10.74 -5.86 11.29
CA SER A 79 9.27 -5.75 11.31
C SER A 79 8.63 -6.33 10.06
N ILE A 80 9.19 -6.05 8.87
CA ILE A 80 8.66 -6.52 7.58
C ILE A 80 8.88 -8.04 7.45
N LEU A 81 10.10 -8.51 7.74
CA LEU A 81 10.48 -9.92 7.55
C LEU A 81 9.82 -10.86 8.57
N ASN A 82 9.29 -10.32 9.68
CA ASN A 82 8.53 -11.08 10.67
C ASN A 82 7.05 -11.24 10.31
N GLU A 83 6.55 -10.58 9.26
CA GLU A 83 5.17 -10.80 8.81
C GLU A 83 4.99 -12.23 8.29
N GLU A 84 3.97 -12.94 8.77
CA GLU A 84 3.72 -14.34 8.41
C GLU A 84 3.57 -14.55 6.90
N THR A 85 3.06 -13.55 6.19
CA THR A 85 2.90 -13.50 4.73
C THR A 85 4.23 -13.48 3.96
N ILE A 86 5.32 -13.11 4.63
CA ILE A 86 6.65 -12.83 4.05
C ILE A 86 7.67 -13.89 4.50
N ARG A 87 7.31 -14.73 5.48
CA ARG A 87 8.20 -15.74 6.11
C ARG A 87 8.72 -16.82 5.16
N SER A 88 8.07 -17.03 4.02
CA SER A 88 8.47 -18.00 2.99
C SER A 88 9.47 -17.45 1.96
N ILE A 89 9.86 -16.19 2.05
CA ILE A 89 10.78 -15.60 1.07
C ILE A 89 12.22 -16.02 1.36
N GLU A 90 12.91 -16.42 0.30
CA GLU A 90 14.30 -16.90 0.38
C GLU A 90 15.33 -15.84 -0.04
N LYS A 91 14.94 -14.89 -0.89
CA LYS A 91 15.82 -13.92 -1.54
C LYS A 91 15.28 -12.49 -1.38
N VAL A 92 16.16 -11.56 -1.03
CA VAL A 92 15.84 -10.13 -0.92
C VAL A 92 16.74 -9.35 -1.84
N VAL A 93 16.16 -8.53 -2.72
CA VAL A 93 16.95 -7.64 -3.60
C VAL A 93 17.07 -6.27 -2.95
N PHE A 94 18.29 -5.86 -2.59
CA PHE A 94 18.57 -4.58 -1.95
C PHE A 94 19.00 -3.53 -2.99
N VAL A 95 18.18 -2.49 -3.14
CA VAL A 95 18.32 -1.44 -4.18
C VAL A 95 18.34 -0.03 -3.58
N GLY A 96 18.77 0.95 -4.36
CA GLY A 96 18.93 2.36 -3.96
C GLY A 96 20.37 2.72 -3.57
N GLY A 97 20.64 4.01 -3.36
CA GLY A 97 22.02 4.48 -3.10
C GLY A 97 22.65 3.92 -1.83
N LEU A 98 21.86 3.61 -0.80
CA LEU A 98 22.37 2.97 0.41
C LEU A 98 22.87 1.54 0.17
N ALA A 99 22.32 0.86 -0.85
CA ALA A 99 22.76 -0.47 -1.22
C ALA A 99 24.14 -0.48 -1.89
N GLU A 100 24.73 0.67 -2.24
CA GLU A 100 26.13 0.74 -2.68
C GLU A 100 27.12 0.68 -1.50
N SER A 101 26.66 0.95 -0.27
CA SER A 101 27.54 0.98 0.89
C SER A 101 27.86 -0.43 1.39
N HIS A 102 29.13 -0.81 1.29
CA HIS A 102 29.62 -2.10 1.79
C HIS A 102 29.34 -2.31 3.29
N ILE A 103 29.46 -1.24 4.09
CA ILE A 103 29.16 -1.29 5.55
C ILE A 103 27.68 -1.62 5.79
N VAL A 104 26.79 -1.05 4.98
CA VAL A 104 25.34 -1.30 5.09
C VAL A 104 25.04 -2.74 4.67
N GLN A 105 25.56 -3.18 3.53
CA GLN A 105 25.38 -4.56 3.04
C GLN A 105 25.84 -5.60 4.06
N MET A 106 27.03 -5.41 4.64
CA MET A 106 27.60 -6.28 5.67
C MET A 106 26.68 -6.35 6.89
N LYS A 107 26.27 -5.21 7.44
CA LYS A 107 25.41 -5.16 8.63
C LYS A 107 24.03 -5.78 8.42
N ILE A 108 23.43 -5.60 7.24
CA ILE A 108 22.14 -6.25 6.94
C ILE A 108 22.35 -7.77 6.80
N SER A 109 23.44 -8.20 6.16
CA SER A 109 23.74 -9.63 6.02
C SER A 109 24.01 -10.32 7.37
N GLU A 110 24.70 -9.63 8.29
CA GLU A 110 24.93 -10.10 9.66
C GLU A 110 23.63 -10.19 10.47
N ALA A 111 22.74 -9.22 10.31
CA ALA A 111 21.47 -9.18 11.04
C ALA A 111 20.45 -10.20 10.53
N PHE A 112 20.50 -10.56 9.25
CA PHE A 112 19.54 -11.45 8.60
C PHE A 112 20.25 -12.62 7.86
N PRO A 113 20.99 -13.49 8.57
CA PRO A 113 21.83 -14.52 7.95
C PRO A 113 21.04 -15.61 7.23
N HIS A 114 19.75 -15.77 7.56
CA HIS A 114 18.87 -16.74 6.91
C HIS A 114 18.36 -16.30 5.54
N TRP A 115 18.55 -15.02 5.20
CA TRP A 115 18.02 -14.41 3.98
C TRP A 115 19.14 -14.18 2.98
N ARG A 116 18.92 -14.57 1.72
CA ARG A 116 19.91 -14.30 0.66
C ARG A 116 19.72 -12.88 0.12
N ILE A 117 20.57 -11.96 0.58
CA ILE A 117 20.56 -10.56 0.11
C ILE A 117 21.31 -10.47 -1.22
N LEU A 118 20.62 -9.98 -2.25
CA LEU A 118 21.13 -9.75 -3.59
C LEU A 118 21.24 -8.25 -3.85
N VAL A 119 22.42 -7.78 -4.23
CA VAL A 119 22.64 -6.37 -4.60
C VAL A 119 22.90 -6.31 -6.10
N PRO A 120 22.06 -5.64 -6.90
CA PRO A 120 22.31 -5.45 -8.33
C PRO A 120 23.61 -4.69 -8.59
N SER A 121 24.18 -4.85 -9.78
CA SER A 121 25.44 -4.18 -10.18
C SER A 121 25.37 -2.65 -10.17
N ASN A 122 24.18 -2.08 -10.37
CA ASN A 122 23.92 -0.66 -10.18
C ASN A 122 22.62 -0.51 -9.37
N PRO A 123 22.70 -0.59 -8.03
CA PRO A 123 21.52 -0.58 -7.19
C PRO A 123 20.86 0.81 -7.17
N PHE A 124 21.63 1.89 -7.33
CA PHE A 124 21.12 3.27 -7.42
C PHE A 124 20.11 3.44 -8.57
N CYS A 125 20.41 2.91 -9.76
CA CYS A 125 19.53 3.00 -10.93
C CYS A 125 18.52 1.85 -11.05
N SER A 126 18.53 0.86 -10.15
CA SER A 126 17.74 -0.37 -10.33
C SER A 126 16.23 -0.12 -10.38
N VAL A 127 15.71 0.81 -9.56
CA VAL A 127 14.29 1.19 -9.58
C VAL A 127 13.90 1.82 -10.92
N LEU A 128 14.71 2.74 -11.44
CA LEU A 128 14.47 3.39 -12.72
C LEU A 128 14.49 2.37 -13.87
N LYS A 129 15.49 1.48 -13.89
CA LYS A 129 15.58 0.41 -14.89
C LYS A 129 14.35 -0.49 -14.84
N GLY A 130 13.90 -0.87 -13.65
CA GLY A 130 12.67 -1.63 -13.45
C GLY A 130 11.44 -0.91 -13.99
N ALA A 131 11.31 0.40 -13.74
CA ALA A 131 10.20 1.21 -14.24
C ALA A 131 10.19 1.31 -15.77
N VAL A 132 11.35 1.48 -16.42
CA VAL A 132 11.46 1.49 -17.89
C VAL A 132 11.07 0.13 -18.47
N LEU A 133 11.55 -0.96 -17.89
CA LEU A 133 11.19 -2.31 -18.33
C LEU A 133 9.69 -2.57 -18.16
N TYR A 134 9.10 -2.14 -17.04
CA TYR A 134 7.67 -2.22 -16.79
C TYR A 134 6.85 -1.44 -17.84
N GLY A 135 7.27 -0.22 -18.18
CA GLY A 135 6.60 0.57 -19.24
C GLY A 135 6.67 -0.08 -20.63
N GLN A 136 7.74 -0.82 -20.92
CA GLN A 136 7.89 -1.54 -22.18
C GLN A 136 7.08 -2.84 -22.23
N LYS A 137 7.00 -3.57 -21.12
CA LYS A 137 6.33 -4.87 -21.00
C LYS A 137 5.65 -5.00 -19.63
N PRO A 138 4.45 -4.42 -19.46
CA PRO A 138 3.75 -4.44 -18.18
C PRO A 138 3.30 -5.84 -17.75
N ASP A 139 3.12 -6.75 -18.71
CA ASP A 139 2.61 -8.11 -18.52
C ASP A 139 3.66 -9.10 -17.97
N ILE A 140 4.90 -8.65 -17.70
CA ILE A 140 5.95 -9.47 -17.07
C ILE A 140 5.60 -9.86 -15.63
N PHE A 141 4.73 -9.10 -14.97
CA PHE A 141 4.35 -9.34 -13.58
C PHE A 141 3.08 -10.18 -13.50
N GLU A 142 3.18 -11.40 -12.95
CA GLU A 142 2.03 -12.30 -12.76
C GLU A 142 1.01 -11.75 -11.76
N SER A 143 1.47 -11.05 -10.71
CA SER A 143 0.61 -10.48 -9.69
C SER A 143 1.26 -9.29 -8.98
N ARG A 144 0.44 -8.51 -8.27
CA ARG A 144 0.88 -7.50 -7.30
C ARG A 144 0.11 -7.69 -6.02
N ILE A 145 0.82 -7.56 -4.91
CA ILE A 145 0.20 -7.51 -3.58
C ILE A 145 -0.22 -6.06 -3.36
N SER A 146 -1.49 -5.84 -3.05
CA SER A 146 -1.94 -4.52 -2.66
C SER A 146 -1.68 -4.27 -1.18
N CYS A 147 -1.18 -3.07 -0.87
CA CYS A 147 -0.97 -2.62 0.49
C CYS A 147 -2.28 -2.31 1.23
N PHE A 148 -3.43 -2.34 0.53
CA PHE A 148 -4.71 -1.96 1.10
C PHE A 148 -5.79 -3.00 0.79
N THR A 149 -6.67 -3.18 1.77
CA THR A 149 -7.98 -3.80 1.58
C THR A 149 -8.93 -2.75 1.02
N TYR A 150 -9.57 -3.08 -0.10
CA TYR A 150 -10.57 -2.23 -0.75
C TYR A 150 -11.98 -2.76 -0.56
N GLY A 151 -12.91 -1.83 -0.38
CA GLY A 151 -14.31 -2.16 -0.23
C GLY A 151 -15.21 -0.96 -0.44
N ILE A 152 -16.50 -1.17 -0.20
CA ILE A 152 -17.49 -0.10 -0.22
C ILE A 152 -18.28 -0.04 1.07
N ASP A 153 -18.84 1.13 1.36
CA ASP A 153 -19.83 1.24 2.43
C ASP A 153 -21.14 0.55 2.02
N THR A 154 -21.69 -0.23 2.94
CA THR A 154 -23.00 -0.85 2.76
C THR A 154 -23.84 -0.73 4.03
N LYS A 155 -25.13 -1.03 3.87
CA LYS A 155 -26.05 -1.24 4.98
C LYS A 155 -26.57 -2.67 4.88
N ILE A 156 -26.50 -3.40 5.98
CA ILE A 156 -26.98 -4.79 6.07
C ILE A 156 -27.98 -4.91 7.23
N PRO A 157 -28.81 -5.96 7.29
CA PRO A 157 -29.65 -6.22 8.45
C PRO A 157 -28.86 -6.17 9.76
N PHE A 158 -29.39 -5.48 10.76
CA PHE A 158 -28.72 -5.35 12.05
C PHE A 158 -28.78 -6.68 12.83
N ASP A 159 -27.68 -7.04 13.49
CA ASP A 159 -27.54 -8.25 14.30
C ASP A 159 -26.92 -7.83 15.64
N LEU A 160 -27.71 -7.92 16.72
CA LEU A 160 -27.31 -7.54 18.07
C LEU A 160 -26.07 -8.30 18.58
N ARG A 161 -25.76 -9.48 18.03
CA ARG A 161 -24.61 -10.29 18.44
C ARG A 161 -23.31 -9.89 17.75
N LYS A 162 -23.41 -9.21 16.60
CA LYS A 162 -22.25 -8.88 15.74
C LYS A 162 -22.00 -7.38 15.65
N HIS A 163 -23.06 -6.59 15.66
CA HIS A 163 -23.00 -5.17 15.35
C HIS A 163 -23.02 -4.31 16.62
N GLN A 164 -22.25 -3.23 16.59
CA GLN A 164 -22.21 -2.26 17.68
C GLN A 164 -23.54 -1.49 17.75
N ASN A 165 -24.11 -1.30 18.93
CA ASN A 165 -25.39 -0.61 19.11
C ASN A 165 -25.42 0.80 18.47
N GLY A 166 -24.29 1.53 18.51
CA GLY A 166 -24.17 2.85 17.86
C GLY A 166 -24.27 2.84 16.32
N LYS A 167 -24.27 1.66 15.70
CA LYS A 167 -24.41 1.44 14.25
C LYS A 167 -25.81 1.04 13.84
N MET A 168 -26.73 0.88 14.78
CA MET A 168 -28.14 0.61 14.46
C MET A 168 -28.79 1.84 13.82
N LYS A 169 -29.55 1.63 12.76
CA LYS A 169 -30.37 2.64 12.10
C LYS A 169 -31.67 2.01 11.61
N VAL A 170 -32.79 2.66 11.85
CA VAL A 170 -34.08 2.29 11.26
C VAL A 170 -34.24 3.03 9.93
N ASP A 171 -34.59 2.32 8.87
CA ASP A 171 -34.88 2.93 7.57
C ASP A 171 -36.33 3.44 7.45
N SER A 172 -36.66 4.06 6.32
CA SER A 172 -38.00 4.59 6.03
C SER A 172 -39.08 3.49 5.98
N SER A 173 -38.68 2.24 5.73
CA SER A 173 -39.55 1.06 5.69
C SER A 173 -39.62 0.32 7.02
N ARG A 174 -39.13 0.93 8.12
CA ARG A 174 -39.06 0.35 9.48
C ARG A 174 -38.16 -0.89 9.61
N LYS A 175 -37.27 -1.16 8.65
CA LYS A 175 -36.25 -2.21 8.80
C LYS A 175 -35.10 -1.70 9.66
N ILE A 176 -34.56 -2.57 10.50
CA ILE A 176 -33.41 -2.27 11.37
C ILE A 176 -32.13 -2.70 10.65
N LEU A 177 -31.29 -1.72 10.30
CA LEU A 177 -30.07 -1.88 9.54
C LEU A 177 -28.84 -1.49 10.35
N CYS A 178 -27.70 -2.09 10.04
CA CYS A 178 -26.38 -1.66 10.45
C CYS A 178 -25.82 -0.71 9.40
N LYS A 179 -25.47 0.52 9.81
CA LYS A 179 -24.83 1.51 8.94
C LYS A 179 -23.31 1.41 8.99
N ASP A 180 -22.66 2.01 7.99
CA ASP A 180 -21.20 2.17 7.90
C ASP A 180 -20.43 0.85 7.82
N VAL A 181 -21.05 -0.23 7.32
CA VAL A 181 -20.37 -1.54 7.21
C VAL A 181 -19.37 -1.49 6.06
N PHE A 182 -18.16 -1.98 6.30
CA PHE A 182 -17.13 -2.14 5.28
C PHE A 182 -17.33 -3.48 4.58
N HIS A 183 -17.84 -3.47 3.35
CA HIS A 183 -17.90 -4.69 2.55
C HIS A 183 -16.63 -4.81 1.70
N ILE A 184 -15.75 -5.74 2.07
CA ILE A 184 -14.54 -6.07 1.30
C ILE A 184 -14.99 -6.57 -0.07
N HIS A 185 -14.52 -5.90 -1.12
CA HIS A 185 -15.10 -6.09 -2.44
C HIS A 185 -14.14 -6.71 -3.44
N ILE A 186 -12.84 -6.60 -3.20
CA ILE A 186 -11.86 -7.25 -4.05
C ILE A 186 -11.98 -8.77 -3.88
N ASN A 187 -12.29 -9.47 -4.97
CA ASN A 187 -12.65 -10.90 -4.99
C ASN A 187 -13.92 -11.29 -4.21
N SER A 188 -14.85 -10.35 -3.98
CA SER A 188 -16.12 -10.68 -3.31
C SER A 188 -16.97 -11.66 -4.11
N THR A 189 -17.50 -12.69 -3.44
CA THR A 189 -18.43 -13.67 -4.02
C THR A 189 -19.87 -13.17 -4.06
N LYS A 190 -20.18 -12.03 -3.42
CA LYS A 190 -21.52 -11.42 -3.37
C LYS A 190 -21.50 -9.96 -3.82
N PRO A 191 -21.26 -9.67 -5.10
CA PRO A 191 -21.10 -8.33 -5.60
C PRO A 191 -22.40 -7.55 -5.89
N PHE A 192 -23.53 -7.95 -5.28
CA PHE A 192 -24.86 -7.40 -5.57
C PHE A 192 -25.33 -6.45 -4.48
N TYR A 193 -25.96 -5.36 -4.89
CA TYR A 193 -26.46 -4.32 -4.01
C TYR A 193 -27.86 -3.90 -4.42
N GLU A 194 -28.75 -3.83 -3.43
CA GLU A 194 -30.16 -3.50 -3.60
C GLU A 194 -30.45 -2.06 -3.15
N PRO A 195 -31.41 -1.36 -3.78
CA PRO A 195 -31.93 -0.11 -3.26
C PRO A 195 -32.60 -0.31 -1.89
N LEU A 196 -32.48 0.68 -1.02
CA LEU A 196 -33.12 0.64 0.30
C LEU A 196 -34.58 1.06 0.24
N GLU A 197 -34.95 1.82 -0.78
CA GLU A 197 -36.29 2.37 -0.96
C GLU A 197 -36.83 2.07 -2.36
N ILE A 198 -38.14 1.84 -2.46
CA ILE A 198 -38.84 1.49 -3.71
C ILE A 198 -38.55 2.52 -4.81
N TYR A 199 -38.62 3.82 -4.49
CA TYR A 199 -38.44 4.91 -5.44
C TYR A 199 -37.00 5.43 -5.55
N GLN A 200 -36.02 4.74 -4.96
CA GLN A 200 -34.62 5.14 -5.02
C GLN A 200 -34.11 5.06 -6.47
N ARG A 201 -33.67 6.20 -7.03
CA ARG A 201 -33.28 6.32 -8.45
C ARG A 201 -31.82 5.98 -8.74
N SER A 202 -31.03 5.70 -7.71
CA SER A 202 -29.61 5.36 -7.88
C SER A 202 -29.04 4.70 -6.63
N ILE A 203 -28.06 3.82 -6.81
CA ILE A 203 -27.23 3.29 -5.71
C ILE A 203 -25.88 4.00 -5.74
N ARG A 204 -25.51 4.62 -4.62
CA ARG A 204 -24.19 5.23 -4.45
C ARG A 204 -23.29 4.29 -3.65
N CYS A 205 -22.19 3.87 -4.27
CA CYS A 205 -21.15 3.05 -3.67
C CYS A 205 -19.96 3.96 -3.34
N ASN A 206 -19.72 4.30 -2.07
CA ASN A 206 -18.51 5.01 -1.71
C ASN A 206 -17.38 4.00 -1.52
N ILE A 207 -16.23 4.29 -2.12
CA ILE A 207 -15.11 3.37 -2.22
C ILE A 207 -14.12 3.74 -1.13
N PHE A 208 -13.72 2.75 -0.32
CA PHE A 208 -12.82 2.91 0.80
C PHE A 208 -11.59 2.02 0.65
N GLN A 209 -10.50 2.48 1.28
CA GLN A 209 -9.29 1.70 1.47
C GLN A 209 -8.89 1.68 2.95
N THR A 210 -8.20 0.63 3.39
CA THR A 210 -7.63 0.51 4.73
C THR A 210 -6.46 -0.47 4.73
N VAL A 211 -5.53 -0.31 5.67
CA VAL A 211 -4.42 -1.27 5.89
C VAL A 211 -4.88 -2.50 6.70
N SER A 212 -6.06 -2.44 7.32
CA SER A 212 -6.63 -3.59 8.03
C SER A 212 -7.03 -4.68 7.04
N LEU A 213 -6.68 -5.94 7.31
CA LEU A 213 -7.07 -7.08 6.48
C LEU A 213 -8.56 -7.44 6.63
N ASN A 214 -9.12 -7.17 7.82
CA ASN A 214 -10.50 -7.54 8.17
C ASN A 214 -11.25 -6.34 8.78
N PRO A 215 -11.45 -5.23 8.02
CA PRO A 215 -12.23 -4.10 8.50
C PRO A 215 -13.70 -4.49 8.68
N VAL A 216 -14.33 -4.02 9.75
CA VAL A 216 -15.77 -4.23 9.98
C VAL A 216 -16.56 -2.98 9.59
N TYR A 217 -16.07 -1.79 9.94
CA TYR A 217 -16.73 -0.52 9.65
C TYR A 217 -15.86 0.46 8.88
N VAL A 218 -16.47 1.23 7.98
CA VAL A 218 -15.79 2.31 7.24
C VAL A 218 -15.37 3.49 8.13
N THR A 219 -15.86 3.53 9.37
CA THR A 219 -15.47 4.53 10.38
C THR A 219 -14.31 4.09 11.26
N GLU A 220 -13.77 2.89 11.06
CA GLU A 220 -12.59 2.43 11.80
C GLU A 220 -11.37 3.30 11.48
N LYS A 221 -10.48 3.43 12.45
CA LYS A 221 -9.23 4.17 12.29
C LYS A 221 -8.42 3.59 11.13
N GLY A 222 -8.02 4.44 10.19
CA GLY A 222 -7.26 4.03 9.00
C GLY A 222 -8.12 3.73 7.76
N CYS A 223 -9.45 3.65 7.91
CA CYS A 223 -10.35 3.64 6.75
C CYS A 223 -10.42 5.03 6.12
N LYS A 224 -10.17 5.11 4.82
CA LYS A 224 -10.20 6.36 4.04
C LYS A 224 -11.09 6.18 2.82
N LYS A 225 -12.03 7.10 2.62
CA LYS A 225 -12.79 7.21 1.38
C LYS A 225 -11.87 7.71 0.26
N ILE A 226 -11.81 6.97 -0.82
CA ILE A 226 -10.94 7.26 -1.98
C ILE A 226 -11.71 7.58 -3.26
N GLY A 227 -13.02 7.28 -3.29
CA GLY A 227 -13.85 7.64 -4.43
C GLY A 227 -15.32 7.27 -4.20
N SER A 228 -16.10 7.35 -5.28
CA SER A 228 -17.45 6.81 -5.32
C SER A 228 -17.88 6.47 -6.73
N LEU A 229 -18.74 5.47 -6.85
CA LEU A 229 -19.48 5.12 -8.05
C LEU A 229 -20.98 5.37 -7.79
N VAL A 230 -21.69 5.88 -8.79
CA VAL A 230 -23.15 6.00 -8.75
C VAL A 230 -23.70 5.16 -9.89
N VAL A 231 -24.53 4.18 -9.55
CA VAL A 231 -25.29 3.36 -10.51
C VAL A 231 -26.69 3.96 -10.58
N GLU A 232 -27.03 4.57 -11.70
CA GLU A 232 -28.38 5.12 -11.92
C GLU A 232 -29.36 4.00 -12.27
N MET A 233 -30.51 4.01 -11.60
CA MET A 233 -31.57 3.02 -11.73
C MET A 233 -32.92 3.76 -11.78
N PRO A 234 -33.24 4.47 -12.89
CA PRO A 234 -34.41 5.35 -12.96
C PRO A 234 -35.74 4.59 -13.01
N ASP A 235 -35.73 3.33 -13.47
CA ASP A 235 -36.88 2.44 -13.43
C ASP A 235 -37.06 1.87 -12.00
N HIS A 236 -38.29 1.92 -11.51
CA HIS A 236 -38.69 1.51 -10.15
C HIS A 236 -39.72 0.37 -10.18
N THR A 237 -39.98 -0.23 -11.34
CA THR A 237 -41.00 -1.29 -11.53
C THR A 237 -40.80 -2.48 -10.58
N GLU A 238 -39.55 -2.86 -10.30
CA GLU A 238 -39.19 -3.96 -9.39
C GLU A 238 -38.91 -3.49 -7.94
N GLY A 239 -39.18 -2.23 -7.61
CA GLY A 239 -39.05 -1.70 -6.24
C GLY A 239 -37.66 -1.90 -5.62
N THR A 240 -37.57 -2.68 -4.53
CA THR A 240 -36.29 -2.98 -3.86
C THR A 240 -35.60 -4.25 -4.36
N GLU A 241 -36.25 -5.05 -5.22
CA GLU A 241 -35.67 -6.28 -5.80
C GLU A 241 -34.70 -5.99 -6.95
N ARG A 242 -34.57 -4.71 -7.32
CA ARG A 242 -33.58 -4.26 -8.31
C ARG A 242 -32.18 -4.49 -7.79
N ASN A 243 -31.27 -4.87 -8.68
CA ASN A 243 -29.90 -5.23 -8.32
C ASN A 243 -28.87 -4.41 -9.11
N ALA A 244 -27.90 -3.85 -8.38
CA ALA A 244 -26.67 -3.34 -8.97
C ALA A 244 -25.53 -4.34 -8.73
N LEU A 245 -24.92 -4.82 -9.81
CA LEU A 245 -23.71 -5.63 -9.78
C LEU A 245 -22.50 -4.70 -9.78
N VAL A 246 -21.73 -4.67 -8.69
CA VAL A 246 -20.52 -3.85 -8.58
C VAL A 246 -19.28 -4.73 -8.54
N THR A 247 -18.26 -4.37 -9.28
CA THR A 247 -17.01 -5.13 -9.39
C THR A 247 -15.82 -4.20 -9.25
N MET A 248 -14.82 -4.63 -8.50
CA MET A 248 -13.54 -3.95 -8.37
C MET A 248 -12.44 -4.81 -8.98
N PHE A 249 -11.55 -4.19 -9.74
CA PHE A 249 -10.46 -4.88 -10.41
C PHE A 249 -9.25 -3.97 -10.57
N TYR A 250 -8.06 -4.56 -10.54
CA TYR A 250 -6.83 -3.84 -10.77
C TYR A 250 -6.63 -3.58 -12.28
N ARG A 251 -6.22 -2.36 -12.63
CA ARG A 251 -5.82 -1.95 -13.98
C ARG A 251 -4.47 -1.23 -13.91
N GLY A 252 -3.37 -1.97 -13.94
CA GLY A 252 -2.03 -1.39 -13.84
C GLY A 252 -1.80 -0.71 -12.49
N THR A 253 -1.81 0.62 -12.46
CA THR A 253 -1.66 1.45 -11.24
C THR A 253 -2.99 2.07 -10.77
N GLU A 254 -4.11 1.62 -11.32
CA GLU A 254 -5.43 2.13 -11.01
C GLU A 254 -6.34 1.03 -10.46
N LEU A 255 -7.22 1.41 -9.54
CA LEU A 255 -8.33 0.59 -9.08
C LEU A 255 -9.55 0.94 -9.96
N GLY A 256 -9.90 0.02 -10.85
CA GLY A 256 -11.11 0.11 -11.65
C GLY A 256 -12.32 -0.33 -10.83
N VAL A 257 -13.40 0.45 -10.87
CA VAL A 257 -14.68 0.08 -10.27
C VAL A 257 -15.77 0.18 -11.33
N LYS A 258 -16.49 -0.91 -11.54
CA LYS A 258 -17.58 -1.02 -12.52
C LYS A 258 -18.86 -1.40 -11.81
N GLY A 259 -19.95 -0.70 -12.12
CA GLY A 259 -21.31 -1.03 -11.68
C GLY A 259 -22.18 -1.30 -12.89
N ILE A 260 -23.10 -2.25 -12.76
CA ILE A 260 -24.07 -2.61 -13.79
C ILE A 260 -25.44 -2.62 -13.13
N ASP A 261 -26.38 -1.86 -13.68
CA ASP A 261 -27.80 -2.07 -13.38
C ASP A 261 -28.26 -3.36 -14.07
N VAL A 262 -28.58 -4.39 -13.28
CA VAL A 262 -28.85 -5.73 -13.79
C VAL A 262 -30.08 -5.77 -14.70
N ALA A 263 -31.08 -4.93 -14.43
CA ALA A 263 -32.32 -4.91 -15.21
C ALA A 263 -32.11 -4.37 -16.63
N THR A 264 -31.29 -3.33 -16.77
CA THR A 264 -31.06 -2.64 -18.07
C THR A 264 -29.76 -3.04 -18.76
N GLY A 265 -28.83 -3.66 -18.03
CA GLY A 265 -27.46 -3.90 -18.47
C GLY A 265 -26.59 -2.64 -18.60
N LYS A 266 -27.10 -1.47 -18.19
CA LYS A 266 -26.37 -0.19 -18.31
C LYS A 266 -25.14 -0.21 -17.39
N GLU A 267 -23.98 0.12 -17.96
CA GLU A 267 -22.71 0.14 -17.24
C GLU A 267 -22.31 1.54 -16.76
N PHE A 268 -21.73 1.59 -15.57
CA PHE A 268 -21.16 2.78 -14.94
C PHE A 268 -19.74 2.45 -14.48
N LYS A 269 -18.79 3.35 -14.70
CA LYS A 269 -17.37 3.10 -14.40
C LYS A 269 -16.75 4.30 -13.72
N THR A 270 -15.82 4.02 -12.81
CA THR A 270 -14.90 4.99 -12.24
C THR A 270 -13.54 4.34 -12.06
N SER A 271 -12.49 5.15 -12.00
CA SER A 271 -11.12 4.67 -11.80
C SER A 271 -10.45 5.55 -10.77
N ILE A 272 -9.75 4.92 -9.82
CA ILE A 272 -9.10 5.61 -8.72
C ILE A 272 -7.61 5.31 -8.82
N VAL A 273 -6.82 6.37 -8.96
CA VAL A 273 -5.36 6.29 -8.84
C VAL A 273 -5.04 6.10 -7.37
N TYR A 274 -4.34 5.01 -7.03
CA TYR A 274 -3.83 4.78 -5.67
C TYR A 274 -2.30 4.93 -5.70
N ASP A 275 -1.79 5.90 -4.94
CA ASP A 275 -0.36 6.13 -4.68
C ASP A 275 0.02 5.63 -3.28
#